data_AF-A0A1A8IU71-F1
#
_entry.id   AF-A0A1A8IU71-F1
#
_cell.length_a   1.000
_cell.length_b   1.000
_cell.length_c   1.000
_cell.angle_alpha   90.00
_cell.angle_beta   90.00
_cell.angle_gamma   90.00
#
_symmetry.space_group_name_H-M   'P 1'
#
loop_
_entity.id
_entity.type
_entity.pdbx_description
1 polymer ?
#
loop_
_entity_poly.entity_id
_entity_poly.type
_entity_poly.pdbx_seq_one_letter_code
_entity_poly.pdbx_strand_id
1 'polypeptide(L)' 'AYLDELVELHKRLMMLREGHILQQIVNLIEETGHFHITNTTFDFDLCSLDRSTVRKLQSYLETSGLS' A
#
# COMPACT_ATOMS: atom_id res chain seq x y z
N ALA A 1 14.24 -11.11 3.23
CA ALA A 1 13.88 -10.90 4.66
C ALA A 1 12.65 -10.00 4.70
N TYR A 2 11.76 -10.11 5.69
CA TYR A 2 10.45 -9.42 5.67
C TYR A 2 10.54 -7.90 5.43
N LEU A 3 11.54 -7.21 6.01
CA LEU A 3 11.78 -5.78 5.76
C LEU A 3 12.12 -5.47 4.30
N ASP A 4 12.87 -6.35 3.63
CA ASP A 4 13.26 -6.20 2.22
C ASP A 4 12.02 -6.23 1.31
N GLU A 5 11.06 -7.10 1.62
CA GLU A 5 9.76 -7.17 0.92
C GLU A 5 8.95 -5.88 1.11
N LEU A 6 8.95 -5.31 2.32
CA LEU A 6 8.26 -4.03 2.58
C LEU A 6 8.93 -2.86 1.83
N VAL A 7 10.26 -2.85 1.74
CA VAL A 7 11.00 -1.83 0.98
C VAL A 7 10.67 -1.91 -0.51
N GLU A 8 10.61 -3.13 -1.07
CA GLU A 8 10.21 -3.30 -2.47
C GLU A 8 8.75 -2.87 -2.70
N LEU A 9 7.85 -3.23 -1.77
CA LEU A 9 6.45 -2.82 -1.82
C LEU A 9 6.29 -1.30 -1.82
N HIS A 10 7.00 -0.60 -0.94
CA HIS A 10 7.01 0.86 -0.88
C HIS A 10 7.45 1.49 -2.20
N LYS A 11 8.54 0.98 -2.82
CA LYS A 11 9.01 1.47 -4.11
C LYS A 11 7.95 1.32 -5.20
N ARG A 12 7.26 0.17 -5.25
CA ARG A 12 6.19 -0.07 -6.23
C ARG A 12 5.00 0.88 -5.99
N LEU A 13 4.60 1.07 -4.74
CA LEU A 13 3.54 2.02 -4.36
C LEU A 13 3.87 3.45 -4.80
N MET A 14 5.11 3.90 -4.60
CA MET A 14 5.54 5.25 -5.01
C MET A 14 5.55 5.45 -6.53
N MET A 15 5.67 4.38 -7.32
CA MET A 15 5.62 4.43 -8.78
C MET A 15 4.21 4.27 -9.35
N LEU A 16 3.26 3.79 -8.54
CA LEU A 16 1.88 3.52 -8.96
C LEU A 16 1.16 4.82 -9.30
N ARG A 17 0.58 4.88 -10.50
CA ARG A 17 -0.22 6.02 -10.98
C ARG A 17 -1.68 5.66 -11.29
N GLU A 18 -2.04 4.39 -11.13
CA GLU A 18 -3.39 3.91 -11.39
C GLU A 18 -4.34 4.32 -10.26
N GLY A 19 -5.21 5.29 -10.55
CA GLY A 19 -6.15 5.85 -9.58
C GLY A 19 -7.09 4.81 -8.96
N HIS A 20 -7.52 3.80 -9.73
CA HIS A 20 -8.39 2.74 -9.20
C HIS A 20 -7.69 1.89 -8.14
N ILE A 21 -6.41 1.55 -8.36
CA ILE A 21 -5.61 0.76 -7.42
C ILE A 21 -5.27 1.61 -6.19
N LEU A 22 -4.91 2.88 -6.38
CA LEU A 22 -4.70 3.81 -5.28
C LEU A 22 -5.93 3.90 -4.37
N GLN A 23 -7.13 3.96 -4.95
CA GLN A 23 -8.36 3.99 -4.15
C GLN A 23 -8.63 2.68 -3.41
N GLN A 24 -8.34 1.53 -4.01
CA GLN A 24 -8.40 0.23 -3.32
C GLN A 24 -7.43 0.17 -2.13
N ILE A 25 -6.22 0.70 -2.31
CA ILE A 25 -5.21 0.82 -1.25
C ILE A 25 -5.72 1.73 -0.14
N VAL A 26 -6.20 2.93 -0.46
CA VAL A 26 -6.71 3.88 0.55
C VAL A 26 -7.83 3.24 1.37
N ASN A 27 -8.83 2.63 0.72
CA ASN A 27 -9.91 1.94 1.42
C ASN A 27 -9.39 0.85 2.36
N LEU A 28 -8.45 0.02 1.90
CA LEU A 28 -7.87 -1.05 2.71
C LEU A 28 -7.13 -0.50 3.93
N ILE A 29 -6.36 0.58 3.74
CA ILE A 29 -5.63 1.22 4.84
C ILE A 29 -6.60 1.90 5.81
N GLU A 30 -7.67 2.52 5.32
CA GLU A 30 -8.72 3.11 6.15
C GLU A 30 -9.38 2.07 7.06
N GLU A 31 -9.66 0.87 6.55
CA GLU A 31 -10.19 -0.23 7.37
C GLU A 31 -9.25 -0.63 8.52
N THR A 32 -7.94 -0.43 8.36
CA THR A 32 -6.97 -0.73 9.42
C THR A 32 -6.93 0.36 10.49
N GLY A 33 -7.29 1.60 10.17
CA GLY A 33 -7.11 2.76 11.04
C GLY A 33 -5.65 3.18 11.27
N HIS A 34 -4.68 2.49 10.68
CA HIS A 34 -3.24 2.74 10.83
C HIS A 34 -2.71 3.71 9.76
N PHE A 35 -3.30 4.90 9.70
CA PHE A 35 -2.90 5.94 8.74
C PHE A 35 -2.86 7.32 9.40
N HIS A 36 -2.19 8.23 8.71
CA HIS A 36 -2.14 9.64 9.04
C HIS A 36 -2.57 10.44 7.82
N ILE A 37 -3.62 11.25 7.98
CA ILE A 37 -3.99 12.24 6.98
C ILE A 37 -3.35 13.56 7.39
N THR A 38 -2.50 14.10 6.53
CA THR A 38 -2.04 15.48 6.63
C THR A 38 -2.92 16.39 5.77
N ASN A 39 -2.71 17.70 5.83
CA ASN A 39 -3.43 18.66 4.98
C ASN A 39 -3.31 18.38 3.47
N THR A 40 -2.30 17.62 3.05
CA THR A 40 -1.96 17.45 1.63
C THR A 40 -1.77 16.01 1.19
N THR A 41 -1.59 15.07 2.14
CA THR A 41 -1.20 13.70 1.83
C THR A 41 -1.91 12.69 2.73
N PHE A 42 -2.09 11.49 2.20
CA PHE A 42 -2.51 10.31 2.93
C PHE A 42 -1.27 9.43 3.13
N ASP A 43 -0.81 9.32 4.37
CA ASP A 43 0.41 8.62 4.74
C ASP A 43 0.08 7.40 5.61
N PHE A 44 0.85 6.31 5.45
CA PHE A 44 0.71 5.11 6.27
C PHE A 44 2.03 4.35 6.34
N ASP A 45 2.26 3.70 7.47
CA ASP A 45 3.48 2.93 7.72
C ASP A 45 3.27 1.44 7.43
N LEU A 46 3.99 0.91 6.45
CA LEU A 46 3.93 -0.52 6.11
C LEU A 46 4.32 -1.44 7.28
N CYS A 47 5.22 -1.00 8.15
CA CYS A 47 5.62 -1.75 9.34
C CYS A 47 4.53 -1.81 10.42
N SER A 48 3.59 -0.87 10.40
CA SER A 48 2.48 -0.81 11.36
C SER A 48 1.28 -1.67 10.93
N LEU A 49 1.30 -2.20 9.69
CA LEU A 49 0.24 -3.02 9.14
C LEU A 49 0.46 -4.50 9.42
N ASP A 50 -0.64 -5.24 9.62
CA ASP A 50 -0.62 -6.69 9.67
C ASP A 50 -0.16 -7.32 8.35
N ARG A 51 0.46 -8.50 8.46
CA ARG A 51 0.92 -9.28 7.30
C ARG A 51 -0.18 -9.55 6.27
N SER A 52 -1.42 -9.72 6.72
CA SER A 52 -2.58 -9.93 5.85
C SER A 52 -2.85 -8.71 4.96
N THR A 53 -2.75 -7.51 5.53
CA THR A 53 -2.92 -6.23 4.81
C THR A 53 -1.78 -6.03 3.82
N VAL A 54 -0.54 -6.28 4.24
CA VAL A 54 0.64 -6.23 3.36
C VAL A 54 0.50 -7.18 2.18
N ARG A 55 -0.02 -8.40 2.39
CA ARG A 55 -0.29 -9.34 1.29
C ARG A 55 -1.34 -8.84 0.31
N LYS A 56 -2.41 -8.19 0.79
CA LYS A 56 -3.43 -7.60 -0.09
C LYS A 56 -2.84 -6.46 -0.93
N LEU A 57 -2.02 -5.59 -0.32
CA LEU A 57 -1.30 -4.53 -1.05
C LEU A 57 -0.42 -5.10 -2.15
N GLN A 58 0.32 -6.17 -1.86
CA GLN A 58 1.12 -6.89 -2.85
C GLN A 58 0.24 -7.40 -4.01
N SER A 59 -0.88 -8.05 -3.70
CA SER A 59 -1.80 -8.58 -4.70
C SER A 59 -2.36 -7.49 -5.64
N TYR A 60 -2.69 -6.31 -5.10
CA TYR A 60 -3.16 -5.17 -5.90
C TYR A 60 -2.08 -4.65 -6.86
N LEU A 61 -0.81 -4.67 -6.45
CA LEU A 61 0.30 -4.22 -7.29
C LEU A 61 0.74 -5.25 -8.32
N GLU A 62 0.57 -6.54 -8.02
CA GLU A 62 0.80 -7.62 -9.00
C GLU A 62 -0.23 -7.57 -10.12
N THR A 63 -1.48 -7.15 -9.83
CA THR A 63 -2.51 -7.00 -10.87
C THR A 63 -2.23 -5.84 -11.83
N SER A 64 -1.56 -4.77 -11.39
CA SER A 64 -1.09 -3.69 -12.29
C SER A 64 0.07 -4.09 -13.19
N GLY A 65 0.95 -4.99 -12.74
CA GLY A 65 2.18 -5.37 -13.45
C GLY A 65 2.01 -6.41 -14.55
N LEU A 66 0.80 -6.94 -14.74
CA LEU A 66 0.45 -7.98 -15.71
C LEU A 66 -0.08 -7.41 -17.05
N SER A 67 0.03 -6.10 -17.27
CA SER A 67 -0.43 -5.41 -18.50
C SER A 67 0.73 -5.00 -19.40
#